data_AF-A0A9W4TYN9-F1
#
_entry.id   AF-A0A9W4TYN9-F1
#
_cell.length_a   1.000
_cell.length_b   1.000
_cell.length_c   1.000
_cell.angle_alpha   90.00
_cell.angle_beta   90.00
_cell.angle_gamma   90.00
#
_symmetry.space_group_name_H-M   'P 1'
#
loop_
_entity.id
_entity.type
_entity.pdbx_description
1 polymer ?
#
loop_
_entity_poly.entity_id
_entity_poly.type
_entity_poly.pdbx_seq_one_letter_code
_entity_poly.pdbx_strand_id
1 'polypeptide(L)'
;MVAFQDYLLTYAKSFIPLYPQIKTIRTTYDLIEHLKYEYSYLPNELVFLFNHFFEYVTIDKFFWITLGSIAFNPIFWNIAARLEYNNRILTKLAFNSPKLGCYILAITIFSLGIFRDSIYHEFLKLQPTYAPIEESLIVKFIAVLVFLFGNVLVVSSMYSLGVTGTYLGDYFGILMNERVTGFPFNINDNPMYNGSTLCFLGTALWYGKPSGILISGFVYVMYKIALLFEEPFTAKIYAKRDEELKKKEI
;
A
#
# COMPACT_ATOMS: atom_id res chain seq x y z
N MET A 1 -14.22 8.02 5.29
CA MET A 1 -13.63 9.16 4.55
C MET A 1 -12.91 10.12 5.51
N VAL A 2 -13.57 10.62 6.57
CA VAL A 2 -12.94 11.47 7.62
C VAL A 2 -11.75 10.76 8.30
N ALA A 3 -11.90 9.50 8.74
CA ALA A 3 -10.81 8.76 9.38
C ALA A 3 -9.58 8.47 8.49
N PHE A 4 -9.78 8.35 7.17
CA PHE A 4 -8.67 8.17 6.21
C PHE A 4 -7.95 9.50 5.96
N GLN A 5 -8.71 10.59 5.92
CA GLN A 5 -8.18 11.94 5.81
C GLN A 5 -7.39 12.33 7.07
N ASP A 6 -7.86 11.94 8.26
CA ASP A 6 -7.15 12.10 9.53
C ASP A 6 -5.91 11.20 9.64
N TYR A 7 -5.98 9.97 9.11
CA TYR A 7 -4.82 9.08 8.99
C TYR A 7 -3.76 9.71 8.07
N LEU A 8 -4.15 10.16 6.87
CA LEU A 8 -3.26 10.86 5.95
C LEU A 8 -2.73 12.18 6.53
N LEU A 9 -3.53 12.92 7.30
CA LEU A 9 -3.08 14.14 7.97
C LEU A 9 -2.08 13.84 9.09
N THR A 10 -2.32 12.79 9.88
CA THR A 10 -1.42 12.35 10.96
C THR A 10 -0.11 11.83 10.37
N TYR A 11 -0.19 11.10 9.26
CA TYR A 11 0.96 10.62 8.51
C TYR A 11 1.72 11.80 7.88
N ALA A 12 1.06 12.71 7.18
CA ALA A 12 1.64 13.93 6.62
C ALA A 12 2.29 14.82 7.71
N LYS A 13 1.71 14.87 8.92
CA LYS A 13 2.30 15.57 10.07
C LYS A 13 3.59 14.92 10.57
N SER A 14 3.78 13.61 10.38
CA SER A 14 5.07 12.94 10.63
C SER A 14 6.14 13.22 9.56
N PHE A 15 5.79 13.87 8.44
CA PHE A 15 6.71 14.41 7.42
C PHE A 15 7.14 15.88 7.68
N ILE A 16 6.63 16.50 8.75
CA ILE A 16 7.07 17.84 9.22
C ILE A 16 8.52 17.90 9.77
N PRO A 17 9.25 16.81 10.14
CA PRO A 17 10.61 16.94 10.66
C PRO A 17 11.68 17.25 9.59
N LEU A 18 11.32 17.75 8.40
CA LEU A 18 12.27 18.51 7.55
C LEU A 18 12.76 19.79 8.24
N TYR A 19 12.06 20.27 9.27
CA TYR A 19 12.31 21.54 9.93
C TYR A 19 13.69 21.73 10.60
N PRO A 20 14.33 20.72 11.25
CA PRO A 20 15.63 20.90 11.89
C PRO A 20 16.79 20.96 10.89
N GLN A 21 16.77 20.16 9.81
CA GLN A 21 17.85 20.13 8.82
C GLN A 21 17.84 21.35 7.89
N ILE A 22 16.67 21.92 7.62
CA ILE A 22 16.54 23.15 6.82
C ILE A 22 17.00 24.39 7.60
N LYS A 23 16.99 24.35 8.95
CA LYS A 23 17.34 25.51 9.79
C LYS A 23 18.81 25.97 9.68
N THR A 24 19.71 25.09 9.26
CA THR A 24 21.13 25.41 8.97
C THR A 24 21.33 25.99 7.57
N ILE A 25 20.38 25.78 6.65
CA ILE A 25 20.40 26.31 5.29
C ILE A 25 19.81 27.73 5.33
N ARG A 26 20.68 28.73 5.43
CA ARG A 26 20.25 30.13 5.60
C ARG A 26 19.96 30.82 4.27
N THR A 27 20.45 30.27 3.17
CA THR A 27 20.32 30.84 1.82
C THR A 27 20.11 29.76 0.75
N THR A 28 19.64 30.16 -0.43
CA THR A 28 19.57 29.29 -1.62
C THR A 28 20.94 28.78 -2.07
N TYR A 29 22.00 29.55 -1.81
CA TYR A 29 23.38 29.14 -2.06
C TYR A 29 23.79 27.95 -1.17
N ASP A 30 23.46 28.02 0.13
CA ASP A 30 23.75 26.92 1.07
C ASP A 30 23.03 25.62 0.69
N LEU A 31 21.81 25.73 0.14
CA LEU A 31 21.06 24.56 -0.35
C LEU A 31 21.76 23.92 -1.57
N ILE A 32 22.20 24.73 -2.52
CA ILE A 32 22.88 24.24 -3.73
C ILE A 32 24.19 23.55 -3.37
N GLU A 33 24.99 24.14 -2.47
CA GLU A 33 26.24 23.52 -2.02
C GLU A 33 25.99 22.22 -1.23
N HIS A 34 24.97 22.18 -0.38
CA HIS A 34 24.58 20.96 0.32
C HIS A 34 24.14 19.85 -0.66
N LEU A 35 23.34 20.17 -1.68
CA LEU A 35 22.92 19.22 -2.70
C LEU A 35 24.10 18.74 -3.57
N LYS A 36 25.06 19.60 -3.89
CA LYS A 36 26.29 19.20 -4.59
C LYS A 36 27.11 18.23 -3.74
N TYR A 37 27.23 18.50 -2.44
CA TYR A 37 27.89 17.60 -1.50
C TYR A 37 27.18 16.24 -1.48
N GLU A 38 25.86 16.21 -1.28
CA GLU A 38 25.06 14.97 -1.35
C GLU A 38 25.24 14.20 -2.65
N TYR A 39 25.17 14.89 -3.79
CA TYR A 39 25.37 14.27 -5.09
C TYR A 39 26.74 13.59 -5.22
N SER A 40 27.78 14.15 -4.60
CA SER A 40 29.14 13.61 -4.64
C SER A 40 29.38 12.43 -3.70
N TYR A 41 28.75 12.39 -2.52
CA TYR A 41 28.99 11.35 -1.51
C TYR A 41 27.96 10.21 -1.56
N LEU A 42 26.69 10.52 -1.86
CA LEU A 42 25.58 9.56 -1.78
C LEU A 42 25.78 8.29 -2.62
N PRO A 43 26.37 8.35 -3.84
CA PRO A 43 26.67 7.13 -4.59
C PRO A 43 27.56 6.13 -3.84
N ASN A 44 28.56 6.62 -3.09
CA ASN A 44 29.45 5.75 -2.32
C ASN A 44 28.72 5.13 -1.13
N GLU A 45 27.86 5.90 -0.44
CA GLU A 45 27.02 5.40 0.65
C GLU A 45 25.99 4.38 0.15
N LEU A 46 25.43 4.56 -1.04
CA LEU A 46 24.54 3.58 -1.66
C LEU A 46 25.26 2.27 -1.99
N VAL A 47 26.51 2.34 -2.49
CA VAL A 47 27.34 1.15 -2.73
C VAL A 47 27.70 0.47 -1.41
N PHE A 48 28.05 1.23 -0.39
CA PHE A 48 28.31 0.70 0.95
C PHE A 48 27.08 -0.02 1.49
N LEU A 49 25.92 0.66 1.51
CA LEU A 49 24.67 0.08 1.97
C LEU A 49 24.30 -1.18 1.19
N PHE A 50 24.51 -1.21 -0.12
CA PHE A 50 24.23 -2.40 -0.93
C PHE A 50 25.06 -3.61 -0.48
N ASN A 51 26.36 -3.41 -0.22
CA ASN A 51 27.26 -4.48 0.22
C ASN A 51 27.01 -4.91 1.68
N HIS A 52 26.53 -3.98 2.52
CA HIS A 52 26.29 -4.21 3.95
C HIS A 52 24.79 -4.29 4.30
N PHE A 53 23.92 -4.49 3.31
CA PHE A 53 22.46 -4.31 3.46
C PHE A 53 21.88 -5.12 4.63
N PHE A 54 22.28 -6.39 4.73
CA PHE A 54 21.78 -7.31 5.75
C PHE A 54 22.29 -7.00 7.16
N GLU A 55 23.35 -6.20 7.32
CA GLU A 55 23.79 -5.73 8.64
C GLU A 55 22.80 -4.74 9.25
N TYR A 56 22.00 -4.07 8.41
CA TYR A 56 20.91 -3.16 8.82
C TYR A 56 19.53 -3.84 8.84
N VAL A 57 19.50 -5.17 8.83
CA VAL A 57 18.26 -5.97 8.95
C VAL A 57 18.33 -6.81 10.21
N THR A 58 17.52 -6.44 11.21
CA THR A 58 17.42 -7.23 12.45
C THR A 58 16.22 -8.17 12.37
N ILE A 59 16.49 -9.47 12.37
CA ILE A 59 15.45 -10.51 12.41
C ILE A 59 15.09 -10.78 13.86
N ASP A 60 14.14 -9.99 14.38
CA ASP A 60 13.61 -10.13 15.73
C ASP A 60 12.14 -10.59 15.73
N LYS A 61 11.52 -10.60 16.91
CA LYS A 61 10.09 -10.93 17.04
C LYS A 61 9.20 -9.98 16.22
N PHE A 62 9.54 -8.69 16.15
CA PHE A 62 8.75 -7.68 15.42
C PHE A 62 8.85 -7.86 13.91
N PHE A 63 9.99 -8.32 13.39
CA PHE A 63 10.17 -8.70 11.99
C PHE A 63 9.12 -9.76 11.58
N TRP A 64 9.02 -10.85 12.35
CA TRP A 64 8.05 -11.92 12.08
C TRP A 64 6.59 -11.49 12.26
N ILE A 65 6.29 -10.69 13.29
CA ILE A 65 4.94 -10.11 13.49
C ILE A 65 4.55 -9.25 12.28
N THR A 66 5.48 -8.45 11.77
CA THR A 66 5.26 -7.57 10.61
C THR A 66 5.00 -8.38 9.35
N LEU A 67 5.83 -9.38 9.04
CA LEU A 67 5.60 -10.29 7.92
C LEU A 67 4.25 -11.01 8.02
N GLY A 68 3.94 -11.54 9.21
CA GLY A 68 2.67 -12.22 9.48
C GLY A 68 1.47 -11.31 9.28
N SER A 69 1.51 -10.08 9.80
CA SER A 69 0.44 -9.09 9.65
C SER A 69 0.25 -8.65 8.20
N ILE A 70 1.35 -8.45 7.46
CA ILE A 70 1.31 -8.10 6.04
C ILE A 70 0.74 -9.25 5.21
N ALA A 71 1.15 -10.50 5.47
CA ALA A 71 0.66 -11.66 4.73
C ALA A 71 -0.79 -12.02 5.07
N PHE A 72 -1.17 -11.88 6.34
CA PHE A 72 -2.52 -12.19 6.81
C PHE A 72 -3.59 -11.43 6.05
N ASN A 73 -3.34 -10.15 5.77
CA ASN A 73 -4.25 -9.26 5.07
C ASN A 73 -4.74 -9.84 3.71
N PRO A 74 -3.87 -10.03 2.69
CA PRO A 74 -4.26 -10.61 1.42
C PRO A 74 -4.82 -12.01 1.47
N ILE A 75 -4.34 -12.82 2.40
CA ILE A 75 -4.87 -14.16 2.64
C ILE A 75 -6.31 -14.07 3.14
N PHE A 76 -6.56 -13.21 4.13
CA PHE A 76 -7.87 -13.03 4.74
C PHE A 76 -8.92 -12.59 3.72
N TRP A 77 -8.69 -11.52 2.96
CA TRP A 77 -9.74 -11.04 2.05
C TRP A 77 -9.99 -11.98 0.88
N ASN A 78 -8.96 -12.67 0.37
CA ASN A 78 -9.16 -13.70 -0.65
C ASN A 78 -10.01 -14.87 -0.13
N ILE A 79 -9.76 -15.34 1.09
CA ILE A 79 -10.54 -16.40 1.72
C ILE A 79 -11.97 -15.93 2.00
N ALA A 80 -12.12 -14.76 2.64
CA ALA A 80 -13.42 -14.21 3.01
C ALA A 80 -14.31 -13.98 1.79
N ALA A 81 -13.76 -13.42 0.70
CA ALA A 81 -14.48 -13.20 -0.54
C ALA A 81 -14.91 -14.51 -1.21
N ARG A 82 -14.02 -15.52 -1.26
CA ARG A 82 -14.37 -16.85 -1.81
C ARG A 82 -15.42 -17.58 -0.96
N LEU A 83 -15.35 -17.46 0.36
CA LEU A 83 -16.38 -17.99 1.26
C LEU A 83 -17.71 -17.28 1.04
N GLU A 84 -17.69 -15.96 0.85
CA GLU A 84 -18.90 -15.22 0.49
C GLU A 84 -19.46 -15.71 -0.84
N TYR A 85 -18.68 -15.77 -1.90
CA TYR A 85 -19.18 -16.17 -3.23
C TYR A 85 -19.81 -17.56 -3.22
N ASN A 86 -19.19 -18.54 -2.55
CA ASN A 86 -19.69 -19.92 -2.54
C ASN A 86 -20.82 -20.17 -1.53
N ASN A 87 -20.76 -19.56 -0.35
CA ASN A 87 -21.62 -19.94 0.79
C ASN A 87 -22.53 -18.80 1.28
N ARG A 88 -22.32 -17.57 0.77
CA ARG A 88 -23.06 -16.34 1.13
C ARG A 88 -23.03 -16.04 2.64
N ILE A 89 -21.94 -16.38 3.33
CA ILE A 89 -21.83 -16.31 4.80
C ILE A 89 -22.03 -14.88 5.29
N LEU A 90 -21.33 -13.91 4.70
CA LEU A 90 -21.40 -12.51 5.12
C LEU A 90 -22.74 -11.90 4.74
N THR A 91 -23.29 -12.23 3.57
CA THR A 91 -24.66 -11.83 3.20
C THR A 91 -25.68 -12.34 4.23
N LYS A 92 -25.61 -13.61 4.64
CA LYS A 92 -26.55 -14.20 5.62
C LYS A 92 -26.44 -13.54 6.98
N LEU A 93 -25.22 -13.28 7.46
CA LEU A 93 -24.97 -12.55 8.72
C LEU A 93 -25.47 -11.10 8.64
N ALA A 94 -25.42 -10.50 7.46
CA ALA A 94 -25.89 -9.15 7.18
C ALA A 94 -27.39 -9.07 6.83
N PHE A 95 -28.24 -9.86 7.50
CA PHE A 95 -29.69 -9.89 7.28
C PHE A 95 -30.09 -10.16 5.82
N ASN A 96 -29.36 -11.05 5.15
CA ASN A 96 -29.52 -11.35 3.73
C ASN A 96 -29.33 -10.15 2.78
N SER A 97 -28.58 -9.13 3.18
CA SER A 97 -28.23 -7.98 2.34
C SER A 97 -26.79 -8.09 1.82
N PRO A 98 -26.58 -8.36 0.51
CA PRO A 98 -25.24 -8.43 -0.09
C PRO A 98 -24.46 -7.13 0.05
N LYS A 99 -25.17 -5.98 -0.09
CA LYS A 99 -24.57 -4.66 0.06
C LYS A 99 -24.05 -4.47 1.49
N LEU A 100 -24.88 -4.75 2.50
CA LEU A 100 -24.44 -4.62 3.89
C LEU A 100 -23.28 -5.56 4.22
N GLY A 101 -23.33 -6.81 3.74
CA GLY A 101 -22.22 -7.76 3.89
C GLY A 101 -20.91 -7.26 3.27
N CYS A 102 -20.97 -6.65 2.08
CA CYS A 102 -19.80 -6.05 1.42
C CYS A 102 -19.25 -4.86 2.21
N TYR A 103 -20.11 -3.98 2.74
CA TYR A 103 -19.66 -2.88 3.60
C TYR A 103 -19.04 -3.35 4.93
N ILE A 104 -19.57 -4.43 5.52
CA ILE A 104 -18.96 -5.05 6.71
C ILE A 104 -17.56 -5.55 6.36
N LEU A 105 -17.41 -6.29 5.25
CA LEU A 105 -16.11 -6.77 4.79
C LEU A 105 -15.15 -5.60 4.51
N ALA A 106 -15.63 -4.54 3.86
CA ALA A 106 -14.85 -3.34 3.56
C ALA A 106 -14.30 -2.69 4.84
N ILE A 107 -15.14 -2.52 5.87
CA ILE A 107 -14.75 -1.97 7.17
C ILE A 107 -13.70 -2.88 7.82
N THR A 108 -13.89 -4.20 7.79
CA THR A 108 -12.94 -5.16 8.34
C THR A 108 -11.59 -5.08 7.63
N ILE A 109 -11.55 -5.16 6.30
CA ILE A 109 -10.30 -5.11 5.50
C ILE A 109 -9.57 -3.78 5.75
N PHE A 110 -10.30 -2.66 5.71
CA PHE A 110 -9.72 -1.35 5.96
C PHE A 110 -9.13 -1.23 7.37
N SER A 111 -9.83 -1.74 8.38
CA SER A 111 -9.35 -1.73 9.78
C SER A 111 -8.11 -2.61 9.97
N LEU A 112 -8.08 -3.79 9.34
CA LEU A 112 -6.90 -4.66 9.34
C LEU A 112 -5.72 -4.02 8.62
N GLY A 113 -5.97 -3.23 7.57
CA GLY A 113 -4.97 -2.40 6.90
C GLY A 113 -4.35 -1.37 7.84
N ILE A 114 -5.18 -0.60 8.56
CA ILE A 114 -4.70 0.37 9.57
C ILE A 114 -3.84 -0.34 10.62
N PHE A 115 -4.31 -1.46 11.16
CA PHE A 115 -3.59 -2.21 12.17
C PHE A 115 -2.23 -2.72 11.67
N ARG A 116 -2.18 -3.25 10.45
CA ARG A 116 -0.92 -3.65 9.79
C ARG A 116 0.03 -2.48 9.63
N ASP A 117 -0.47 -1.33 9.21
CA ASP A 117 0.37 -0.15 9.00
C ASP A 117 0.92 0.39 10.33
N SER A 118 0.14 0.29 11.42
CA SER A 118 0.63 0.56 12.78
C SER A 118 1.73 -0.40 13.21
N ILE A 119 1.58 -1.71 12.96
CA ILE A 119 2.63 -2.71 13.24
C ILE A 119 3.90 -2.40 12.43
N TYR A 120 3.76 -2.10 11.14
CA TYR A 120 4.88 -1.75 10.28
C TYR A 120 5.61 -0.50 10.77
N HIS A 121 4.87 0.53 11.20
CA HIS A 121 5.46 1.74 11.75
C HIS A 121 6.26 1.47 13.04
N GLU A 122 5.71 0.68 13.96
CA GLU A 122 6.45 0.26 15.17
C GLU A 122 7.67 -0.59 14.83
N PHE A 123 7.56 -1.48 13.85
CA PHE A 123 8.70 -2.23 13.33
C PHE A 123 9.81 -1.31 12.83
N LEU A 124 9.50 -0.30 12.02
CA LEU A 124 10.52 0.64 11.53
C LEU A 124 11.27 1.36 12.67
N LYS A 125 10.57 1.73 13.75
CA LYS A 125 11.21 2.40 14.90
C LYS A 125 12.27 1.53 15.58
N LEU A 126 12.04 0.22 15.63
CA LEU A 126 12.90 -0.74 16.32
C LEU A 126 14.09 -1.21 15.48
N GLN A 127 14.05 -0.99 14.16
CA GLN A 127 15.07 -1.47 13.25
C GLN A 127 16.25 -0.49 13.12
N PRO A 128 17.46 -0.98 12.76
CA PRO A 128 18.61 -0.12 12.53
C PRO A 128 18.33 0.97 11.49
N THR A 129 18.79 2.19 11.77
CA THR A 129 18.78 3.28 10.78
C THR A 129 20.14 3.35 10.09
N TYR A 130 20.12 3.56 8.78
CA TYR A 130 21.31 3.97 8.05
C TYR A 130 21.29 5.49 7.86
N ALA A 131 22.05 6.19 8.70
CA ALA A 131 22.06 7.65 8.81
C ALA A 131 22.27 8.38 7.46
N PRO A 132 23.15 7.95 6.54
CA PRO A 132 23.32 8.63 5.26
C PRO A 132 22.06 8.72 4.39
N ILE A 133 21.13 7.76 4.54
CA ILE A 133 19.82 7.75 3.86
C ILE A 133 18.79 8.53 4.67
N GLU A 134 18.78 8.39 6.00
CA GLU A 134 17.87 9.15 6.87
C GLU A 134 18.16 10.66 6.84
N GLU A 135 19.41 11.07 6.66
CA GLU A 135 19.80 12.47 6.73
C GLU A 135 19.87 13.16 5.37
N SER A 136 19.86 12.40 4.26
CA SER A 136 19.95 12.95 2.91
C SER A 136 18.66 13.67 2.50
N LEU A 137 18.78 14.95 2.17
CA LEU A 137 17.71 15.76 1.63
C LEU A 137 17.22 15.23 0.28
N ILE A 138 18.14 14.77 -0.59
CA ILE A 138 17.79 14.13 -1.88
C ILE A 138 16.88 12.92 -1.63
N VAL A 139 17.26 12.04 -0.71
CA VAL A 139 16.46 10.84 -0.40
C VAL A 139 15.13 11.21 0.22
N LYS A 140 15.05 12.23 1.10
CA LYS A 140 13.79 12.70 1.66
C LYS A 140 12.83 13.21 0.59
N PHE A 141 13.32 13.96 -0.39
CA PHE A 141 12.51 14.40 -1.52
C PHE A 141 11.99 13.20 -2.33
N ILE A 142 12.85 12.22 -2.63
CA ILE A 142 12.45 11.00 -3.33
C ILE A 142 11.40 10.23 -2.51
N ALA A 143 11.60 10.07 -1.21
CA ALA A 143 10.69 9.39 -0.30
C ALA A 143 9.28 10.03 -0.33
N VAL A 144 9.21 11.36 -0.28
CA VAL A 144 7.95 12.11 -0.38
C VAL A 144 7.30 11.91 -1.75
N LEU A 145 8.05 12.01 -2.85
CA LEU A 145 7.50 11.82 -4.19
C LEU A 145 6.95 10.40 -4.39
N VAL A 146 7.70 9.38 -3.95
CA VAL A 146 7.29 7.97 -4.00
C VAL A 146 6.03 7.75 -3.18
N PHE A 147 5.99 8.28 -1.94
CA PHE A 147 4.83 8.16 -1.06
C PHE A 147 3.59 8.85 -1.63
N LEU A 148 3.73 10.08 -2.12
CA LEU A 148 2.63 10.84 -2.71
C LEU A 148 2.10 10.18 -3.98
N PHE A 149 3.00 9.72 -4.86
CA PHE A 149 2.60 9.00 -6.07
C PHE A 149 1.85 7.71 -5.72
N GLY A 150 2.33 6.95 -4.72
CA GLY A 150 1.64 5.78 -4.21
C GLY A 150 0.23 6.09 -3.72
N ASN A 151 0.06 7.17 -2.95
CA ASN A 151 -1.25 7.61 -2.47
C ASN A 151 -2.17 8.07 -3.61
N VAL A 152 -1.64 8.76 -4.61
CA VAL A 152 -2.43 9.14 -5.80
C VAL A 152 -3.01 7.89 -6.45
N LEU A 153 -2.21 6.84 -6.65
CA LEU A 153 -2.70 5.57 -7.23
C LEU A 153 -3.77 4.90 -6.34
N VAL A 154 -3.55 4.83 -5.02
CA VAL A 154 -4.52 4.25 -4.08
C VAL A 154 -5.84 5.03 -4.10
N VAL A 155 -5.79 6.34 -3.86
CA VAL A 155 -7.01 7.14 -3.71
C VAL A 155 -7.79 7.25 -5.02
N SER A 156 -7.11 7.47 -6.15
CA SER A 156 -7.79 7.58 -7.45
C SER A 156 -8.39 6.24 -7.91
N SER A 157 -7.76 5.11 -7.58
CA SER A 157 -8.33 3.79 -7.86
C SER A 157 -9.57 3.51 -7.01
N MET A 158 -9.52 3.81 -5.71
CA MET A 158 -10.68 3.68 -4.82
C MET A 158 -11.83 4.60 -5.23
N TYR A 159 -11.51 5.81 -5.68
CA TYR A 159 -12.50 6.74 -6.22
C TYR A 159 -13.19 6.15 -7.46
N SER A 160 -12.42 5.59 -8.38
CA SER A 160 -12.95 5.08 -9.66
C SER A 160 -13.74 3.77 -9.50
N LEU A 161 -13.32 2.88 -8.58
CA LEU A 161 -14.02 1.63 -8.28
C LEU A 161 -15.20 1.81 -7.30
N GLY A 162 -15.17 2.87 -6.50
CA GLY A 162 -16.02 3.01 -5.32
C GLY A 162 -15.73 1.95 -4.25
N VAL A 163 -16.47 2.00 -3.14
CA VAL A 163 -16.26 1.09 -2.00
C VAL A 163 -16.48 -0.37 -2.42
N THR A 164 -17.57 -0.68 -3.11
CA THR A 164 -17.89 -2.06 -3.47
C THR A 164 -16.93 -2.62 -4.52
N GLY A 165 -16.50 -1.82 -5.50
CA GLY A 165 -15.49 -2.29 -6.47
C GLY A 165 -14.11 -2.48 -5.82
N THR A 166 -13.78 -1.68 -4.81
CA THR A 166 -12.50 -1.79 -4.08
C THR A 166 -12.47 -3.02 -3.16
N TYR A 167 -13.57 -3.29 -2.45
CA TYR A 167 -13.63 -4.29 -1.40
C TYR A 167 -14.44 -5.53 -1.80
N LEU A 168 -14.15 -6.06 -3.00
CA LEU A 168 -14.57 -7.39 -3.46
C LEU A 168 -16.10 -7.56 -3.57
N GLY A 169 -16.82 -6.51 -3.94
CA GLY A 169 -18.27 -6.50 -4.11
C GLY A 169 -18.77 -7.44 -5.21
N ASP A 170 -17.92 -7.78 -6.17
CA ASP A 170 -18.20 -8.78 -7.20
C ASP A 170 -18.48 -10.18 -6.61
N TYR A 171 -17.81 -10.55 -5.51
CA TYR A 171 -18.09 -11.80 -4.79
C TYR A 171 -19.46 -11.79 -4.09
N PHE A 172 -19.98 -10.60 -3.79
CA PHE A 172 -21.34 -10.39 -3.29
C PHE A 172 -22.38 -10.33 -4.42
N GLY A 173 -21.96 -10.35 -5.69
CA GLY A 173 -22.83 -10.16 -6.86
C GLY A 173 -23.13 -8.69 -7.18
N ILE A 174 -22.36 -7.76 -6.61
CA ILE A 174 -22.44 -6.32 -6.89
C ILE A 174 -21.45 -6.03 -8.02
N LEU A 175 -21.89 -6.23 -9.26
CA LEU A 175 -21.06 -6.14 -10.44
C LEU A 175 -21.11 -4.74 -11.03
N MET A 176 -19.95 -4.23 -11.47
CA MET A 176 -19.89 -3.01 -12.27
C MET A 176 -20.44 -3.31 -13.66
N ASN A 177 -20.99 -2.31 -14.36
CA ASN A 177 -21.46 -2.53 -15.74
C ASN A 177 -20.28 -2.78 -16.68
N GLU A 178 -19.25 -1.95 -16.57
CA GLU A 178 -18.05 -1.98 -17.39
C GLU A 178 -16.79 -1.97 -16.52
N ARG A 179 -15.69 -2.49 -17.08
CA ARG A 179 -14.38 -2.41 -16.44
C ARG A 179 -13.89 -0.97 -16.45
N VAL A 180 -13.37 -0.50 -15.31
CA VAL A 180 -12.70 0.79 -15.24
C VAL A 180 -11.40 0.74 -16.02
N THR A 181 -11.27 1.59 -17.04
CA THR A 181 -10.09 1.69 -17.91
C THR A 181 -9.42 3.07 -17.86
N GLY A 182 -10.06 4.06 -17.23
CA GLY A 182 -9.49 5.40 -17.03
C GLY A 182 -8.39 5.44 -15.95
N PHE A 183 -7.88 6.62 -15.65
CA PHE A 183 -6.86 6.78 -14.60
C PHE A 183 -7.37 6.32 -13.23
N PRO A 184 -6.56 5.57 -12.43
CA PRO A 184 -5.17 5.16 -12.69
C PRO A 184 -5.01 3.80 -13.40
N PHE A 185 -6.10 3.17 -13.85
CA PHE A 185 -6.09 1.85 -14.50
C PHE A 185 -5.51 1.86 -15.93
N ASN A 186 -5.48 3.02 -16.60
CA ASN A 186 -4.84 3.18 -17.92
C ASN A 186 -3.30 3.10 -17.88
N ILE A 187 -2.69 3.28 -16.71
CA ILE A 187 -1.21 3.25 -16.54
C ILE A 187 -0.73 2.02 -15.77
N ASN A 188 -1.63 1.35 -15.05
CA ASN A 188 -1.31 0.25 -14.15
C ASN A 188 -2.58 -0.57 -13.90
N ASP A 189 -2.56 -1.88 -14.15
CA ASP A 189 -3.71 -2.77 -13.93
C ASP A 189 -4.16 -2.85 -12.47
N ASN A 190 -3.21 -2.72 -11.54
CA ASN A 190 -3.41 -2.90 -10.09
C ASN A 190 -2.88 -1.69 -9.30
N PRO A 191 -3.49 -0.50 -9.50
CA PRO A 191 -3.01 0.77 -8.97
C PRO A 191 -3.03 0.83 -7.45
N MET A 192 -4.06 0.28 -6.80
CA MET A 192 -4.14 0.23 -5.34
C MET A 192 -3.00 -0.60 -4.72
N TYR A 193 -2.72 -1.78 -5.29
CA TYR A 193 -1.69 -2.69 -4.80
C TYR A 193 -0.28 -2.09 -4.95
N ASN A 194 0.06 -1.67 -6.16
CA ASN A 194 1.37 -1.04 -6.42
C ASN A 194 1.50 0.29 -5.67
N GLY A 195 0.42 1.08 -5.58
CA GLY A 195 0.40 2.33 -4.83
C GLY A 195 0.67 2.12 -3.34
N SER A 196 0.03 1.11 -2.73
CA SER A 196 0.29 0.73 -1.35
C SER A 196 1.74 0.26 -1.15
N THR A 197 2.32 -0.54 -2.05
CA THR A 197 3.74 -0.90 -2.01
C THR A 197 4.64 0.34 -2.01
N LEU A 198 4.35 1.33 -2.86
CA LEU A 198 5.10 2.58 -2.92
C LEU A 198 4.98 3.39 -1.62
N CYS A 199 3.81 3.36 -0.96
CA CYS A 199 3.66 4.00 0.35
C CYS A 199 4.57 3.35 1.41
N PHE A 200 4.69 2.01 1.43
CA PHE A 200 5.64 1.32 2.31
C PHE A 200 7.09 1.72 1.98
N LEU A 201 7.45 1.71 0.70
CA LEU A 201 8.80 2.06 0.26
C LEU A 201 9.16 3.51 0.60
N GLY A 202 8.29 4.46 0.28
CA GLY A 202 8.50 5.88 0.59
C GLY A 202 8.68 6.10 2.09
N THR A 203 7.97 5.35 2.93
CA THR A 203 8.12 5.40 4.38
C THR A 203 9.47 4.84 4.84
N ALA A 204 9.89 3.69 4.30
CA ALA A 204 11.19 3.11 4.61
C ALA A 204 12.34 4.05 4.25
N LEU A 205 12.26 4.68 3.08
CA LEU A 205 13.22 5.70 2.63
C LEU A 205 13.20 6.92 3.54
N TRP A 206 12.00 7.39 3.92
CA TRP A 206 11.87 8.53 4.82
C TRP A 206 12.54 8.28 6.17
N TYR A 207 12.43 7.09 6.74
CA TYR A 207 13.09 6.77 8.01
C TYR A 207 14.50 6.19 7.86
N GLY A 208 15.04 6.10 6.64
CA GLY A 208 16.35 5.51 6.35
C GLY A 208 16.49 4.07 6.87
N LYS A 209 15.44 3.25 6.75
CA LYS A 209 15.38 1.88 7.30
C LYS A 209 15.57 0.83 6.19
N PRO A 210 16.74 0.18 6.07
CA PRO A 210 16.97 -0.86 5.05
C PRO A 210 16.03 -2.06 5.20
N SER A 211 15.74 -2.49 6.43
CA SER A 211 14.72 -3.51 6.69
C SER A 211 13.32 -3.10 6.20
N GLY A 212 12.98 -1.81 6.24
CA GLY A 212 11.74 -1.28 5.67
C GLY A 212 11.67 -1.45 4.15
N ILE A 213 12.79 -1.34 3.43
CA ILE A 213 12.89 -1.57 1.98
C ILE A 213 12.63 -3.05 1.69
N LEU A 214 13.24 -3.94 2.48
CA LEU A 214 13.00 -5.39 2.38
C LEU A 214 11.52 -5.73 2.61
N ILE A 215 10.91 -5.17 3.65
CA ILE A 215 9.48 -5.36 3.93
C ILE A 215 8.60 -4.80 2.80
N SER A 216 8.97 -3.69 2.18
CA SER A 216 8.24 -3.15 1.02
C SER A 216 8.27 -4.10 -0.17
N GLY A 217 9.41 -4.75 -0.42
CA GLY A 217 9.53 -5.83 -1.40
C GLY A 217 8.63 -7.03 -1.05
N PHE A 218 8.56 -7.42 0.22
CA PHE A 218 7.65 -8.47 0.68
C PHE A 218 6.17 -8.11 0.46
N VAL A 219 5.77 -6.86 0.75
CA VAL A 219 4.41 -6.36 0.45
C VAL A 219 4.09 -6.52 -1.04
N TYR A 220 5.01 -6.11 -1.91
CA TYR A 220 4.84 -6.27 -3.36
C TYR A 220 4.62 -7.72 -3.76
N VAL A 221 5.47 -8.64 -3.27
CA VAL A 221 5.35 -10.08 -3.55
C VAL A 221 4.02 -10.63 -3.05
N MET A 222 3.61 -10.29 -1.82
CA MET A 222 2.34 -10.74 -1.26
C MET A 222 1.13 -10.25 -2.06
N TYR A 223 1.17 -9.01 -2.55
CA TYR A 223 0.11 -8.49 -3.43
C TYR A 223 0.09 -9.19 -4.79
N LYS A 224 1.25 -9.51 -5.38
CA LYS A 224 1.28 -10.32 -6.61
C LYS A 224 0.71 -11.72 -6.39
N ILE A 225 1.03 -12.35 -5.27
CA ILE A 225 0.44 -13.65 -4.91
C ILE A 225 -1.08 -13.53 -4.76
N ALA A 226 -1.58 -12.48 -4.08
CA ALA A 226 -3.01 -12.25 -3.95
C ALA A 226 -3.71 -12.13 -5.32
N LEU A 227 -3.11 -11.36 -6.22
CA LEU A 227 -3.63 -11.14 -7.58
C LEU A 227 -3.69 -12.41 -8.43
N LEU A 228 -2.75 -13.35 -8.25
CA LEU A 228 -2.79 -14.66 -8.91
C LEU A 228 -4.07 -15.45 -8.58
N PHE A 229 -4.67 -15.21 -7.41
CA PHE A 229 -5.91 -15.85 -6.99
C PHE A 229 -7.15 -15.01 -7.29
N GLU A 230 -7.02 -13.69 -7.20
CA GLU A 230 -8.11 -12.73 -7.34
C GLU A 230 -8.50 -12.51 -8.80
N GLU A 231 -7.54 -12.18 -9.68
CA GLU A 231 -7.82 -11.77 -11.06
C GLU A 231 -8.55 -12.86 -11.88
N PRO A 232 -8.11 -14.15 -11.86
CA PRO A 232 -8.82 -15.18 -12.61
C PRO A 232 -10.22 -15.43 -12.08
N PHE A 233 -10.43 -15.23 -10.78
CA PHE A 233 -11.72 -15.46 -10.14
C PHE A 233 -12.69 -14.33 -10.48
N THR A 234 -12.25 -13.08 -10.38
CA THR A 234 -13.03 -11.91 -10.82
C THR A 234 -13.37 -12.04 -12.31
N ALA A 235 -12.42 -12.39 -13.17
CA ALA A 235 -12.68 -12.63 -14.60
C ALA A 235 -13.77 -13.69 -14.81
N LYS A 236 -13.74 -14.79 -14.04
CA LYS A 236 -14.79 -15.83 -14.08
C LYS A 236 -16.16 -15.31 -13.66
N ILE A 237 -16.25 -14.45 -12.64
CA ILE A 237 -17.52 -13.85 -12.20
C ILE A 237 -18.12 -13.00 -13.32
N TYR A 238 -17.31 -12.12 -13.94
CA TYR A 238 -17.76 -11.24 -15.01
C TYR A 238 -18.10 -12.00 -16.29
N ALA A 239 -17.36 -13.06 -16.65
CA ALA A 239 -17.70 -13.92 -17.78
C ALA A 239 -19.06 -14.59 -17.60
N LYS A 240 -19.35 -15.10 -16.39
CA LYS A 240 -20.65 -15.70 -16.05
C LYS A 240 -21.80 -14.69 -16.18
N ARG A 241 -21.60 -13.45 -15.70
CA ARG A 241 -22.57 -12.36 -15.86
C ARG A 241 -22.88 -12.12 -17.35
N ASP A 242 -21.86 -12.04 -18.19
CA ASP A 242 -22.03 -11.75 -19.61
C ASP A 242 -22.77 -12.86 -20.36
N GLU A 243 -22.53 -14.13 -20.00
CA GLU A 243 -23.30 -15.26 -20.51
C GLU A 243 -24.78 -15.20 -20.09
N GLU A 244 -25.06 -14.83 -18.84
CA GLU A 244 -26.43 -14.69 -18.33
C GLU A 244 -27.19 -13.53 -18.98
N LEU A 245 -26.50 -12.43 -19.31
CA LEU A 245 -27.08 -11.30 -20.04
C LEU A 245 -27.44 -11.69 -21.48
N LYS A 246 -26.52 -12.35 -22.20
CA LYS A 246 -26.78 -12.84 -23.56
C LYS A 246 -27.97 -13.79 -23.64
N LYS A 247 -28.15 -14.65 -22.63
CA LYS A 247 -29.30 -15.57 -22.56
C LYS A 247 -30.64 -14.87 -22.34
N LYS A 248 -30.65 -13.65 -21.79
CA LYS A 248 -31.87 -12.87 -21.58
C LYS A 248 -32.23 -12.00 -22.78
N GLU A 249 -31.28 -11.76 -23.68
CA GLU A 249 -31.47 -11.01 -24.92
C GLU A 249 -31.95 -11.89 -26.10
N ILE A 250 -31.84 -13.21 -25.97
CA ILE A 250 -32.39 -14.23 -26.89
C ILE A 250 -33.76 -14.67 -26.40
#